data_AF-Q0E6I8-F1
#
_entry.id   AF-Q0E6I8-F1
#
_cell.length_a   1.000
_cell.length_b   1.000
_cell.length_c   1.000
_cell.angle_alpha   90.00
_cell.angle_beta   90.00
_cell.angle_gamma   90.00
#
_symmetry.space_group_name_H-M   'P 1'
#
loop_
_entity.id
_entity.type
_entity.pdbx_description
1 polymer ?
#
loop_
_entity_poly.entity_id
_entity_poly.type
_entity_poly.pdbx_seq_one_letter_code
_entity_poly.pdbx_strand_id
1 'polypeptide(L)'
;IFIALPSLRLLYLLDESMDPLITVKTVGHQWYWSYEYTDFTTPYEFDSYMLPYNEMPTNGFRLLDVDNRTVLPMNTPVRVLVTAADVLHSWTVPALGVKVDATPGRLNQTSFFMNRPGLFYGQCSEICGANHSFMPIVIESININSFIKWINNMMNSSSDDWK
;
A
#
# COMPACT_ATOMS: atom_id res chain seq x y z
N ILE A 1 35.24 3.68 -5.41
CA ILE A 1 35.15 4.12 -3.99
C ILE A 1 34.07 5.19 -3.80
N PHE A 2 34.15 6.33 -4.50
CA PHE A 2 33.20 7.44 -4.33
C PHE A 2 31.72 7.13 -4.63
N ILE A 3 31.42 6.16 -5.49
CA ILE A 3 30.04 5.72 -5.77
C ILE A 3 29.61 4.62 -4.80
N ALA A 4 30.49 3.64 -4.56
CA ALA A 4 30.18 2.45 -3.77
C ALA A 4 29.91 2.77 -2.29
N LEU A 5 30.73 3.62 -1.65
CA LEU A 5 30.57 3.95 -0.23
C LEU A 5 29.22 4.62 0.11
N PRO A 6 28.77 5.69 -0.59
CA PRO A 6 27.46 6.26 -0.30
C PRO A 6 26.31 5.31 -0.63
N SER A 7 26.44 4.48 -1.67
CA SER A 7 25.43 3.47 -2.02
C SER A 7 25.28 2.40 -0.95
N LEU A 8 26.39 1.83 -0.46
CA LEU A 8 26.37 0.83 0.62
C LEU A 8 25.84 1.43 1.93
N ARG A 9 26.25 2.66 2.27
CA ARG A 9 25.71 3.35 3.45
C ARG A 9 24.19 3.49 3.36
N LEU A 10 23.67 3.90 2.20
CA LEU A 10 22.22 4.02 2.00
C LEU A 10 21.52 2.66 2.09
N LEU A 11 22.09 1.61 1.51
CA LEU A 11 21.54 0.25 1.59
C LEU A 11 21.37 -0.18 3.05
N TYR A 12 22.39 -0.02 3.89
CA TYR A 12 22.29 -0.39 5.31
C TYR A 12 21.32 0.50 6.09
N LEU A 13 21.21 1.80 5.76
CA LEU A 13 20.23 2.69 6.39
C LEU A 13 18.78 2.33 6.01
N LEU A 14 18.56 1.76 4.82
CA LEU A 14 17.25 1.29 4.38
C LEU A 14 16.88 -0.08 4.97
N ASP A 15 17.88 -0.93 5.22
CA ASP A 15 17.69 -2.27 5.82
C ASP A 15 17.58 -2.23 7.35
N GLU A 16 18.02 -1.14 7.97
CA GLU A 16 17.91 -0.94 9.42
C GLU A 16 16.42 -0.98 9.84
N SER A 17 16.07 -1.94 10.70
CA SER A 17 14.69 -2.17 11.09
C SER A 17 14.18 -1.03 11.97
N MET A 18 13.25 -0.25 11.44
CA MET A 18 12.44 0.65 12.24
C MET A 18 11.43 -0.16 13.06
N ASP A 19 11.27 0.14 14.34
CA ASP A 19 10.13 -0.33 15.13
C ASP A 19 8.85 0.30 14.56
N PRO A 20 8.02 -0.47 13.83
CA PRO A 20 6.87 0.11 13.16
C PRO A 20 5.71 0.23 14.14
N LEU A 21 5.00 1.34 14.02
CA LEU A 21 3.79 1.56 14.82
C LEU A 21 2.55 0.94 14.18
N ILE A 22 2.60 0.70 12.87
CA ILE A 22 1.50 0.11 12.08
C ILE A 22 2.07 -0.86 11.06
N THR A 23 1.43 -2.00 10.94
CA THR A 23 1.64 -3.01 9.90
C THR A 23 0.41 -3.08 9.01
N VAL A 24 0.62 -3.01 7.70
CA VAL A 24 -0.41 -3.30 6.69
C VAL A 24 0.09 -4.43 5.81
N LYS A 25 -0.75 -5.42 5.59
CA LYS A 25 -0.47 -6.46 4.60
C LYS A 25 -1.15 -6.09 3.28
N THR A 26 -0.42 -6.27 2.19
CA THR A 26 -0.88 -6.01 0.83
C THR A 26 -0.75 -7.29 0.02
N VAL A 27 -1.86 -7.69 -0.60
CA VAL A 27 -1.96 -8.91 -1.39
C VAL A 27 -2.26 -8.55 -2.84
N GLY A 28 -1.40 -8.98 -3.77
CA GLY A 28 -1.63 -8.83 -5.21
C GLY A 28 -2.53 -9.94 -5.76
N HIS A 29 -3.51 -9.53 -6.58
CA HIS A 29 -4.44 -10.40 -7.31
C HIS A 29 -4.52 -9.97 -8.78
N GLN A 30 -4.97 -10.85 -9.67
CA GLN A 30 -5.34 -10.52 -11.05
C GLN A 30 -6.75 -9.90 -11.07
N TRP A 31 -6.94 -8.59 -11.25
CA TRP A 31 -5.98 -7.48 -11.35
C TRP A 31 -6.41 -6.35 -10.40
N TYR A 32 -6.08 -6.51 -9.13
CA TYR A 32 -6.39 -5.57 -8.04
C TYR A 32 -5.47 -5.83 -6.84
N TRP A 33 -5.56 -4.98 -5.83
CA TRP A 33 -4.81 -5.15 -4.58
C TRP A 33 -5.78 -5.24 -3.40
N SER A 34 -5.54 -6.18 -2.49
CA SER A 34 -6.24 -6.23 -1.20
C SER A 34 -5.32 -5.74 -0.09
N TYR A 35 -5.89 -5.05 0.90
CA TYR A 35 -5.17 -4.51 2.05
C TYR A 35 -5.78 -5.01 3.34
N GLU A 36 -4.95 -5.51 4.25
CA GLU A 36 -5.36 -6.04 5.55
C GLU A 36 -4.69 -5.26 6.69
N TYR A 37 -5.50 -4.80 7.64
CA TYR A 37 -5.10 -4.10 8.86
C TYR A 37 -5.42 -5.00 10.05
N THR A 38 -4.45 -5.79 10.49
CA THR A 38 -4.63 -6.84 11.51
C THR A 38 -4.12 -6.46 12.89
N ASP A 39 -3.51 -5.28 13.04
CA ASP A 39 -2.95 -4.80 14.32
C ASP A 39 -4.04 -4.36 15.33
N PHE A 40 -5.30 -4.30 14.89
CA PHE A 40 -6.43 -3.81 15.69
C PHE A 40 -7.31 -4.96 16.21
N THR A 41 -8.21 -4.65 17.15
CA THR A 41 -9.07 -5.66 17.81
C THR A 41 -9.95 -6.45 16.85
N THR A 42 -10.44 -5.79 15.81
CA THR A 42 -11.18 -6.40 14.71
C THR A 42 -10.36 -6.20 13.44
N PRO A 43 -10.00 -7.29 12.73
CA PRO A 43 -9.27 -7.16 11.47
C PRO A 43 -10.14 -6.41 10.47
N TYR A 44 -9.53 -5.48 9.74
CA TYR A 44 -10.18 -4.76 8.66
C TYR A 44 -9.47 -5.09 7.35
N GLU A 45 -10.23 -5.52 6.35
CA GLU A 45 -9.73 -5.81 5.02
C GLU A 45 -10.64 -5.20 3.95
N PHE A 46 -10.06 -4.86 2.81
CA PHE A 46 -10.79 -4.38 1.64
C PHE A 46 -9.98 -4.57 0.36
N ASP A 47 -10.70 -4.57 -0.76
CA ASP A 47 -10.13 -4.60 -2.10
C ASP A 47 -10.05 -3.20 -2.71
N SER A 48 -9.03 -2.99 -3.54
CA SER A 48 -8.74 -1.74 -4.23
C SER A 48 -8.64 -2.01 -5.74
N TYR A 49 -9.67 -1.57 -6.48
CA TYR A 49 -9.78 -1.68 -7.93
C TYR A 49 -9.54 -0.33 -8.60
N MET A 50 -9.03 -0.35 -9.82
CA MET A 50 -8.94 0.85 -10.64
C MET A 50 -10.35 1.39 -10.94
N LEU A 51 -10.55 2.70 -10.74
CA LEU A 51 -11.82 3.33 -11.09
C LEU A 51 -12.06 3.28 -12.62
N PRO A 52 -13.22 2.77 -13.07
CA PRO A 52 -13.58 2.82 -14.49
C PRO A 52 -13.74 4.26 -14.99
N TYR A 53 -13.43 4.49 -16.28
CA TYR A 53 -13.51 5.83 -16.87
C TYR A 53 -14.90 6.47 -16.78
N ASN A 54 -15.96 5.66 -16.83
CA ASN A 54 -17.33 6.15 -16.76
C ASN A 54 -17.72 6.64 -15.34
N GLU A 55 -16.99 6.22 -14.31
CA GLU A 55 -17.23 6.56 -12.91
C GLU A 55 -16.20 7.57 -12.38
N MET A 56 -15.21 7.95 -13.20
CA MET A 56 -14.16 8.87 -12.77
C MET A 56 -14.69 10.29 -12.56
N PRO A 57 -14.31 10.96 -11.46
CA PRO A 57 -14.60 12.38 -11.28
C PRO A 57 -13.83 13.22 -12.30
N THR A 58 -14.31 14.45 -12.56
CA THR A 58 -13.71 15.37 -13.54
C THR A 58 -12.23 15.69 -13.27
N ASN A 59 -11.79 15.59 -12.02
CA ASN A 59 -10.42 15.84 -11.58
C ASN A 59 -9.63 14.54 -11.32
N GLY A 60 -10.15 13.39 -11.73
CA GLY A 60 -9.51 12.09 -11.52
C GLY A 60 -8.32 11.84 -12.45
N PHE A 61 -7.38 11.04 -12.00
CA PHE A 61 -6.24 10.59 -12.79
C PHE A 61 -6.55 9.26 -13.47
N ARG A 62 -6.60 9.30 -14.81
CA ARG A 62 -6.79 8.11 -15.64
C ARG A 62 -5.73 7.04 -15.34
N LEU A 63 -6.20 5.81 -15.09
CA LEU A 63 -5.40 4.62 -14.76
C LEU A 63 -4.69 4.64 -13.39
N LEU A 64 -4.86 5.68 -12.59
CA LEU A 64 -4.16 5.82 -11.31
C LEU A 64 -5.12 5.83 -10.12
N ASP A 65 -6.31 6.40 -10.28
CA ASP A 65 -7.28 6.41 -9.19
C ASP A 65 -7.93 5.03 -8.97
N VAL A 66 -8.23 4.76 -7.71
CA VAL A 66 -8.87 3.54 -7.21
C VAL A 66 -10.14 3.88 -6.46
N ASP A 67 -11.01 2.89 -6.30
CA ASP A 67 -12.25 2.98 -5.52
C ASP A 67 -11.97 3.15 -4.02
N ASN A 68 -11.11 2.31 -3.46
CA ASN A 68 -10.70 2.30 -2.06
C ASN A 68 -9.21 2.56 -1.94
N ARG A 69 -8.85 3.65 -1.26
CA ARG A 69 -7.46 4.04 -1.03
C ARG A 69 -6.95 3.45 0.28
N THR A 70 -5.67 3.10 0.31
CA THR A 70 -5.00 2.65 1.53
C THR A 70 -4.63 3.84 2.38
N VAL A 71 -5.35 4.04 3.48
CA VAL A 71 -5.14 5.20 4.36
C VAL A 71 -4.06 4.88 5.39
N LEU A 72 -3.05 5.73 5.51
CA LEU A 72 -1.94 5.58 6.45
C LEU A 72 -1.65 6.90 7.17
N PRO A 73 -1.21 6.87 8.44
CA PRO A 73 -0.85 8.10 9.11
C PRO A 73 0.52 8.62 8.65
N MET A 74 0.59 9.93 8.40
CA MET A 74 1.84 10.66 8.20
C MET A 74 2.63 10.72 9.52
N ASN A 75 3.94 10.95 9.40
CA ASN A 75 4.89 11.04 10.50
C ASN A 75 4.98 9.79 11.40
N THR A 76 4.64 8.63 10.84
CA THR A 76 4.62 7.36 11.54
C THR A 76 5.41 6.32 10.73
N PRO A 77 6.31 5.53 11.34
CA PRO A 77 6.95 4.40 10.67
C PRO A 77 5.91 3.32 10.36
N VAL A 78 5.74 3.02 9.07
CA VAL A 78 4.81 1.99 8.59
C VAL A 78 5.61 0.80 8.07
N ARG A 79 5.23 -0.40 8.49
CA ARG A 79 5.67 -1.67 7.89
C ARG A 79 4.60 -2.14 6.91
N VAL A 80 5.03 -2.49 5.70
CA VAL A 80 4.17 -3.16 4.72
C VAL A 80 4.68 -4.56 4.45
N LEU A 81 3.77 -5.52 4.55
CA LEU A 81 3.99 -6.92 4.22
C LEU A 81 3.37 -7.20 2.86
N VAL A 82 4.18 -7.54 1.86
CA VAL A 82 3.76 -7.70 0.47
C VAL A 82 3.82 -9.17 0.08
N THR A 83 2.70 -9.70 -0.43
CA THR A 83 2.58 -11.06 -0.97
C THR A 83 1.60 -11.06 -2.15
N ALA A 84 1.45 -12.17 -2.85
CA ALA A 84 0.42 -12.36 -3.87
C ALA A 84 -0.39 -13.63 -3.60
N ALA A 85 -1.63 -13.65 -4.09
CA ALA A 85 -2.52 -14.81 -4.01
C ALA A 85 -2.45 -15.72 -5.25
N ASP A 86 -2.00 -15.20 -6.39
CA ASP A 86 -2.02 -15.91 -7.69
C ASP A 86 -0.67 -15.94 -8.41
N VAL A 87 -0.31 -14.89 -9.13
CA VAL A 87 0.92 -14.76 -9.94
C VAL A 87 1.87 -13.75 -9.30
N LEU A 88 3.02 -13.51 -9.92
CA LEU A 88 3.91 -12.44 -9.51
C LEU A 88 3.27 -11.08 -9.78
N HIS A 89 3.38 -10.18 -8.80
CA HIS A 89 3.11 -8.75 -8.95
C HIS A 89 4.26 -7.98 -8.30
N SER A 90 4.24 -6.65 -8.37
CA SER A 90 5.20 -5.83 -7.62
C SER A 90 4.57 -4.54 -7.16
N TRP A 91 4.52 -4.36 -5.85
CA TRP A 91 3.91 -3.23 -5.18
C TRP A 91 4.90 -2.07 -5.15
N THR A 92 4.59 -0.99 -5.87
CA THR A 92 5.52 0.12 -6.09
C THR A 92 4.86 1.46 -5.88
N VAL A 93 5.47 2.30 -5.04
CA VAL A 93 5.07 3.69 -4.83
C VAL A 93 6.31 4.58 -5.01
N PRO A 94 6.53 5.13 -6.23
CA PRO A 94 7.79 5.80 -6.57
C PRO A 94 8.11 7.00 -5.68
N ALA A 95 7.10 7.77 -5.28
CA ALA A 95 7.27 8.94 -4.42
C ALA A 95 7.77 8.61 -3.01
N LEU A 96 7.64 7.34 -2.57
CA LEU A 96 8.18 6.82 -1.31
C LEU A 96 9.51 6.08 -1.50
N GLY A 97 9.97 5.90 -2.74
CA GLY A 97 11.17 5.12 -3.04
C GLY A 97 11.02 3.62 -2.76
N VAL A 98 9.79 3.10 -2.74
CA VAL A 98 9.50 1.70 -2.41
C VAL A 98 9.06 0.94 -3.65
N LYS A 99 9.69 -0.22 -3.88
CA LYS A 99 9.29 -1.25 -4.83
C LYS A 99 9.58 -2.61 -4.21
N VAL A 100 8.56 -3.45 -4.07
CA VAL A 100 8.69 -4.78 -3.47
C VAL A 100 7.85 -5.77 -4.27
N ASP A 101 8.47 -6.88 -4.66
CA ASP A 101 7.77 -7.92 -5.39
C ASP A 101 6.79 -8.66 -4.46
N ALA A 102 5.60 -8.89 -4.99
CA ALA A 102 4.55 -9.69 -4.39
C ALA A 102 4.65 -11.10 -4.98
N THR A 103 5.13 -12.05 -4.17
CA THR A 103 5.42 -13.41 -4.61
C THR A 103 4.50 -14.40 -3.89
N PRO A 104 3.75 -15.25 -4.61
CA PRO A 104 2.92 -16.27 -3.97
C PRO A 104 3.75 -17.18 -3.06
N GLY A 105 3.27 -17.41 -1.84
CA GLY A 105 3.96 -18.22 -0.84
C GLY A 105 5.15 -17.55 -0.14
N ARG A 106 5.40 -16.25 -0.37
CA ARG A 106 6.44 -15.48 0.32
C ARG A 106 5.91 -14.13 0.81
N LEU A 107 6.14 -13.87 2.09
CA LEU A 107 5.80 -12.59 2.72
C LEU A 107 7.04 -11.69 2.73
N ASN A 108 7.12 -10.74 1.79
CA ASN A 108 8.18 -9.74 1.77
C ASN A 108 7.83 -8.58 2.70
N GLN A 109 8.84 -7.95 3.29
CA GLN A 109 8.66 -6.82 4.19
C GLN A 109 9.41 -5.61 3.66
N THR A 110 8.80 -4.43 3.81
CA THR A 110 9.47 -3.13 3.66
C THR A 110 8.94 -2.16 4.71
N SER A 111 9.70 -1.11 4.98
CA SER A 111 9.27 -0.02 5.84
C SER A 111 9.47 1.31 5.14
N PHE A 112 8.61 2.27 5.43
CA PHE A 112 8.73 3.64 4.92
C PHE A 112 8.11 4.65 5.88
N PHE A 113 8.37 5.92 5.61
CA PHE A 113 7.90 7.05 6.40
C PHE A 113 7.37 8.15 5.48
N MET A 114 6.19 8.69 5.80
CA MET A 114 5.56 9.77 5.03
C MET A 114 5.65 11.09 5.79
N ASN A 115 6.41 12.06 5.28
CA ASN A 115 6.65 13.36 5.92
C ASN A 115 5.53 14.39 5.73
N ARG A 116 4.55 14.12 4.85
CA ARG A 116 3.53 15.09 4.43
C ARG A 116 2.19 14.41 4.13
N PRO A 117 1.07 15.09 4.36
CA PRO A 117 -0.24 14.57 3.97
C PRO A 117 -0.39 14.63 2.43
N GLY A 118 -1.28 13.80 1.90
CA GLY A 118 -1.64 13.79 0.48
C GLY A 118 -1.75 12.39 -0.11
N LEU A 119 -1.95 12.34 -1.42
CA LEU A 119 -2.07 11.10 -2.18
C LEU A 119 -0.74 10.72 -2.81
N PHE A 120 -0.35 9.45 -2.63
CA PHE A 120 0.82 8.85 -3.24
C PHE A 120 0.38 7.74 -4.19
N TYR A 121 0.75 7.89 -5.45
CA TYR A 121 0.34 6.99 -6.52
C TYR A 121 1.43 5.96 -6.84
N GLY A 122 0.98 4.80 -7.27
CA GLY A 122 1.80 3.66 -7.65
C GLY A 122 1.12 2.79 -8.70
N GLN A 123 1.88 1.89 -9.31
CA GLN A 123 1.38 0.91 -10.26
C GLN A 123 2.09 -0.44 -10.07
N CYS A 124 1.44 -1.52 -10.48
CA CYS A 124 2.08 -2.84 -10.53
C CYS A 124 3.32 -2.77 -11.43
N SER A 125 4.46 -3.23 -10.90
CA SER A 125 5.77 -3.13 -11.57
C SER A 125 6.39 -4.48 -11.96
N GLU A 126 5.56 -5.52 -12.05
CA GLU A 126 5.91 -6.87 -12.52
C GLU A 126 4.77 -7.43 -13.39
N ILE A 127 5.10 -8.08 -14.51
CA ILE A 127 4.10 -8.51 -15.50
C ILE A 127 3.18 -9.59 -14.92
N CYS A 128 1.87 -9.29 -14.84
CA CYS A 128 0.89 -10.15 -14.18
C CYS A 128 -0.33 -10.53 -15.05
N GLY A 129 -0.24 -10.36 -16.38
CA GLY A 129 -1.26 -10.77 -17.34
C GLY A 129 -1.97 -9.60 -18.05
N ALA A 130 -3.18 -9.87 -18.55
CA ALA A 130 -3.89 -8.98 -19.49
C ALA A 130 -4.10 -7.55 -18.98
N ASN A 131 -4.47 -7.39 -17.70
CA ASN A 131 -4.73 -6.08 -17.11
C ASN A 131 -3.60 -5.59 -16.20
N HIS A 132 -2.35 -6.00 -16.48
CA HIS A 132 -1.17 -5.56 -15.73
C HIS A 132 -1.08 -4.03 -15.55
N SER A 133 -1.48 -3.26 -16.58
CA SER A 133 -1.46 -1.79 -16.54
C SER A 133 -2.64 -1.15 -15.78
N PHE A 134 -3.58 -1.95 -15.25
CA PHE A 134 -4.88 -1.49 -14.73
C PHE A 134 -5.13 -1.89 -13.27
N MET A 135 -4.07 -2.07 -12.49
CA MET A 135 -4.14 -2.32 -11.04
C MET A 135 -3.24 -1.34 -10.27
N PRO A 136 -3.62 -0.05 -10.22
CA PRO A 136 -2.85 0.99 -9.56
C PRO A 136 -2.92 0.85 -8.04
N ILE A 137 -2.07 1.64 -7.38
CA ILE A 137 -1.94 1.73 -5.93
C ILE A 137 -2.14 3.20 -5.56
N VAL A 138 -2.99 3.47 -4.57
CA VAL A 138 -3.14 4.82 -4.00
C VAL A 138 -3.05 4.74 -2.49
N ILE A 139 -2.06 5.43 -1.93
CA ILE A 139 -1.93 5.64 -0.50
C ILE A 139 -2.41 7.04 -0.17
N GLU A 140 -3.30 7.16 0.81
CA GLU A 140 -3.70 8.44 1.38
C GLU A 140 -3.02 8.66 2.73
N SER A 141 -2.10 9.63 2.76
CA SER A 141 -1.40 10.03 3.98
C SER A 141 -2.17 11.12 4.71
N ILE A 142 -2.61 10.82 5.93
CA ILE A 142 -3.40 11.74 6.77
C ILE A 142 -2.78 11.92 8.16
N ASN A 143 -3.26 12.89 8.94
CA ASN A 143 -2.81 13.03 10.32
C ASN A 143 -3.25 11.82 11.18
N ILE A 144 -2.49 11.52 12.24
CA ILE A 144 -2.74 10.37 13.11
C ILE A 144 -4.13 10.39 13.77
N ASN A 145 -4.65 11.56 14.15
CA ASN A 145 -5.97 11.68 14.78
C ASN A 145 -7.11 11.37 13.81
N SER A 146 -6.96 11.73 12.53
CA SER A 146 -7.89 11.38 11.46
C SER A 146 -7.80 9.90 11.14
N PHE A 147 -6.59 9.33 11.12
CA PHE A 147 -6.37 7.89 10.93
C PHE A 147 -7.06 7.06 12.04
N ILE A 148 -6.70 7.31 13.30
CA ILE A 148 -7.61 7.43 14.44
C ILE A 148 -9.09 7.06 14.21
N LYS A 149 -9.81 8.11 13.81
CA LYS A 149 -11.25 8.09 13.58
C LYS A 149 -11.62 7.23 12.38
N TRP A 150 -10.83 7.25 11.32
CA TRP A 150 -11.08 6.47 10.11
C TRP A 150 -11.08 4.97 10.41
N ILE A 151 -10.02 4.44 11.04
CA ILE A 151 -9.93 3.01 11.33
C ILE A 151 -11.02 2.56 12.30
N ASN A 152 -11.33 3.36 13.33
CA ASN A 152 -12.43 3.06 14.25
C ASN A 152 -13.79 2.99 13.55
N ASN A 153 -14.03 3.85 12.56
CA ASN A 153 -15.26 3.81 11.78
C ASN A 153 -15.33 2.55 10.90
N MET A 154 -14.23 2.21 10.23
CA MET A 154 -14.15 1.03 9.35
C MET A 154 -14.27 -0.29 10.13
N MET A 155 -13.69 -0.34 11.33
CA MET A 155 -13.86 -1.49 12.24
C MET A 155 -15.32 -1.69 12.63
N ASN A 156 -16.04 -0.62 12.96
CA ASN A 156 -17.45 -0.72 13.32
C ASN A 156 -18.32 -1.17 12.14
N SER A 157 -18.06 -0.69 10.91
CA SER A 157 -18.82 -1.13 9.74
C SER A 157 -18.57 -2.59 9.37
N SER A 158 -17.34 -3.09 9.53
CA SER A 158 -17.02 -4.51 9.30
C SER A 158 -17.74 -5.46 10.26
N SER A 159 -18.25 -4.94 11.39
CA SER A 159 -18.97 -5.73 12.38
C SER A 159 -20.45 -5.99 12.05
N ASP A 160 -20.98 -5.39 10.98
CA ASP A 160 -22.35 -5.61 10.55
C ASP A 160 -22.46 -6.59 9.37
N ASP A 161 -21.38 -6.82 8.61
CA ASP A 161 -21.36 -7.76 7.48
C ASP A 161 -21.24 -9.24 7.88
N TRP A 162 -21.00 -9.54 9.17
CA TRP A 162 -21.01 -10.92 9.68
C TRP A 162 -22.36 -11.35 10.30
N LYS A 163 -23.40 -10.51 10.27
CA LYS A 163 -24.75 -10.84 10.77
C LYS A 163 -25.72 -11.30 9.69
#